data_AF-A0A9Q0RXM3-F1
#
_entry.id   AF-A0A9Q0RXM3-F1
#
_cell.length_a   1.000
_cell.length_b   1.000
_cell.length_c   1.000
_cell.angle_alpha   90.00
_cell.angle_beta   90.00
_cell.angle_gamma   90.00
#
_symmetry.space_group_name_H-M   'P 1'
#
loop_
_entity.id
_entity.type
_entity.pdbx_description
1 polymer ?
#
loop_
_entity_poly.entity_id
_entity_poly.type
_entity_poly.pdbx_seq_one_letter_code
_entity_poly.pdbx_strand_id
1 'polypeptide(L)' 'MPPECPEQVQAQQIIIIHPGSFNLRIGRASDLNPHRILHAVARRRKPGATAYSDPFLPPSVTKVNPKAFERCDQ' A
#
# COMPACT_ATOMS: atom_id res chain seq x y z
N MET A 1 9.58 15.60 -32.14
CA MET A 1 8.85 15.42 -30.88
C MET A 1 8.55 16.82 -30.37
N PRO A 2 7.29 17.25 -30.28
CA PRO A 2 7.00 18.55 -29.68
C PRO A 2 7.49 18.55 -28.22
N PRO A 3 7.92 19.70 -27.69
CA PRO A 3 8.26 19.79 -26.27
C PRO A 3 7.04 19.41 -25.42
N GLU A 4 7.27 18.60 -24.40
CA GLU A 4 6.27 18.19 -23.42
C GLU A 4 5.55 19.45 -22.87
N CYS A 5 4.21 19.45 -22.81
CA CYS A 5 3.45 20.60 -22.32
C CYS A 5 3.83 20.91 -20.86
N PRO A 6 4.02 22.18 -20.45
CA PRO A 6 4.47 22.54 -19.11
C PRO A 6 3.62 21.94 -17.98
N GLU A 7 2.29 21.86 -18.17
CA GLU A 7 1.40 21.21 -17.21
C GLU A 7 1.68 19.71 -17.02
N GLN A 8 2.10 18.99 -18.07
CA GLN A 8 2.45 17.57 -17.96
C GLN A 8 3.70 17.36 -17.10
N VAL A 9 4.70 18.24 -17.22
CA VAL A 9 5.93 18.17 -16.42
C VAL A 9 5.65 18.48 -14.94
N GLN A 10 4.77 19.44 -14.66
CA GLN A 10 4.38 19.79 -13.30
C GLN A 10 3.62 18.64 -12.61
N ALA A 11 2.72 17.96 -13.34
CA ALA A 11 1.94 16.84 -12.82
C ALA A 11 2.80 15.65 -12.37
N GLN A 12 4.00 15.48 -12.96
CA GLN A 12 4.96 14.44 -12.58
C GLN A 12 5.66 14.70 -11.23
N GLN A 13 5.65 15.94 -10.73
CA GLN A 13 6.32 16.34 -9.48
C GLN A 13 5.35 16.46 -8.31
N ILE A 14 4.05 16.46 -8.57
CA ILE A 14 3.00 16.61 -7.57
C ILE A 14 2.55 15.24 -7.07
N ILE A 15 2.57 15.02 -5.76
CA ILE A 15 2.02 13.83 -5.11
C ILE A 15 0.68 14.18 -4.47
N ILE A 16 -0.34 13.40 -4.80
CA ILE A 16 -1.68 13.48 -4.22
C ILE A 16 -1.80 12.43 -3.12
N ILE A 17 -2.24 12.83 -1.93
CA ILE A 17 -2.48 11.96 -0.78
C ILE A 17 -3.95 12.06 -0.40
N HIS A 18 -4.70 10.97 -0.58
CA HIS A 18 -6.10 10.86 -0.19
C HIS A 18 -6.25 9.86 0.97
N PRO A 19 -6.34 10.35 2.23
CA PRO A 19 -6.50 9.48 3.37
C PRO A 19 -7.87 8.78 3.35
N GLY A 20 -7.92 7.58 3.89
CA GLY A 20 -9.16 6.81 4.09
C GLY A 20 -9.05 5.94 5.33
N SER A 21 -10.17 5.58 5.94
CA SER A 21 -10.17 4.76 7.16
C SER A 21 -9.59 3.36 6.95
N PHE A 22 -9.80 2.77 5.77
CA PHE A 22 -9.34 1.42 5.43
C PHE A 22 -8.18 1.40 4.43
N ASN A 23 -8.26 2.20 3.36
CA ASN A 23 -7.22 2.29 2.34
C ASN A 23 -6.69 3.73 2.23
N LEU A 24 -5.37 3.88 2.20
CA LEU A 24 -4.68 5.09 1.75
C LEU A 24 -4.58 5.04 0.23
N ARG A 25 -4.96 6.13 -0.45
CA ARG A 25 -4.72 6.31 -1.88
C ARG A 25 -3.63 7.35 -2.08
N ILE A 26 -2.56 6.99 -2.76
CA ILE A 26 -1.42 7.87 -3.00
C ILE A 26 -0.87 7.67 -4.41
N GLY A 27 -0.50 8.75 -5.08
CA GLY A 27 0.06 8.68 -6.43
C GLY A 27 0.44 10.07 -6.93
N ARG A 28 1.13 10.15 -8.06
CA ARG A 28 1.39 11.42 -8.72
C ARG A 28 0.14 11.96 -9.40
N ALA A 29 0.07 13.27 -9.58
CA ALA A 29 -1.03 13.88 -10.33
C ALA A 29 -1.08 13.41 -11.80
N SER A 30 0.05 12.97 -12.35
CA SER A 30 0.13 12.38 -13.69
C SER A 30 -0.32 10.91 -13.78
N ASP A 31 -0.45 10.20 -12.64
CA ASP A 31 -0.73 8.77 -12.66
C ASP A 31 -2.22 8.51 -12.96
N LEU A 32 -2.52 7.56 -13.86
CA LEU A 32 -3.91 7.22 -14.21
C LEU A 32 -4.67 6.61 -13.03
N ASN A 33 -3.99 5.80 -12.22
CA ASN A 33 -4.55 5.13 -11.06
C ASN A 33 -3.62 5.31 -9.84
N PRO A 34 -4.11 5.80 -8.69
CA PRO A 34 -3.30 5.89 -7.48
C PRO A 34 -3.05 4.51 -6.89
N HIS A 35 -1.94 4.35 -6.17
CA HIS A 35 -1.68 3.18 -5.36
C HIS A 35 -2.70 3.09 -4.23
N ARG A 36 -3.30 1.91 -4.06
CA ARG A 36 -4.23 1.59 -2.97
C ARG A 36 -3.50 0.73 -1.95
N ILE A 37 -3.19 1.31 -0.80
CA ILE A 37 -2.42 0.68 0.27
C ILE A 37 -3.32 0.50 1.49
N LEU A 38 -3.22 -0.63 2.19
CA LEU A 38 -3.90 -0.82 3.46
C LEU A 38 -3.42 0.26 4.45
N HIS A 39 -4.33 1.04 5.00
CA HIS A 39 -4.01 2.10 5.95
C HIS A 39 -3.86 1.52 7.37
N ALA A 40 -2.86 0.66 7.55
CA ALA A 40 -2.60 -0.01 8.82
C ALA A 40 -1.10 -0.20 9.06
N VAL A 41 -0.73 -0.39 10.33
CA VAL A 41 0.63 -0.73 10.74
C VAL A 41 0.62 -1.91 11.70
N ALA A 42 1.35 -2.96 11.36
CA ALA A 42 1.57 -4.09 12.26
C ALA A 42 2.72 -3.77 13.22
N ARG A 43 2.51 -3.92 14.53
CA ARG A 43 3.56 -3.74 15.56
C ARG A 43 3.70 -5.00 16.41
N ARG A 44 4.92 -5.29 16.85
CA ARG A 44 5.18 -6.38 17.80
C ARG A 44 4.41 -6.12 19.11
N ARG A 45 3.70 -7.14 19.60
CA ARG A 45 2.98 -7.06 20.88
C ARG A 45 3.95 -6.92 22.04
N LYS A 46 3.58 -6.10 23.03
CA LYS A 46 4.31 -6.03 24.31
C LYS A 46 4.14 -7.36 25.06
N PRO A 47 5.12 -7.78 25.87
CA PRO A 47 4.97 -8.93 26.76
C PRO A 47 3.73 -8.75 27.67
N GLY A 48 2.89 -9.78 27.78
CA GLY A 48 1.69 -9.76 28.63
C GLY A 48 0.47 -9.01 28.05
N ALA A 49 0.55 -8.41 26.86
CA ALA A 49 -0.59 -7.74 26.25
C ALA A 49 -1.61 -8.72 25.67
N THR A 50 -2.91 -8.40 25.77
CA THR A 50 -4.01 -9.19 25.19
C THR A 50 -3.88 -9.36 23.68
N ALA A 51 -4.31 -10.52 23.16
CA ALA A 51 -4.37 -10.75 21.72
C ALA A 51 -5.59 -10.03 21.15
N TYR A 52 -5.36 -9.18 20.16
CA TYR A 52 -6.42 -8.56 19.37
C TYR A 52 -6.12 -8.78 17.89
N SER A 53 -7.15 -9.13 17.13
CA SER A 53 -7.11 -9.33 15.68
C SER A 53 -8.31 -8.62 15.09
N ASP A 54 -8.08 -7.74 14.11
CA ASP A 54 -9.16 -7.03 13.44
C ASP A 54 -10.05 -7.99 12.64
N PRO A 55 -11.39 -7.84 12.68
CA PRO A 55 -12.32 -8.75 12.00
C PRO A 55 -12.20 -8.77 10.48
N PHE A 56 -11.68 -7.69 9.89
CA PHE A 56 -11.52 -7.55 8.44
C PHE A 56 -10.21 -8.15 7.91
N LEU A 57 -9.32 -8.60 8.80
CA LEU A 57 -8.08 -9.24 8.37
C LEU A 57 -8.42 -10.65 7.85
N PRO A 58 -7.81 -11.07 6.73
CA PRO A 58 -7.95 -12.44 6.27
C PRO A 58 -7.45 -13.42 7.35
N PRO A 59 -7.97 -14.65 7.38
CA PRO A 59 -7.49 -15.67 8.31
C PRO A 59 -5.97 -15.76 8.24
N SER A 60 -5.31 -15.79 9.39
CA SER A 60 -3.86 -15.82 9.45
C SER A 60 -3.35 -17.09 8.77
N VAL A 61 -2.84 -16.97 7.55
CA VAL A 61 -2.18 -18.09 6.88
C VAL A 61 -0.96 -18.42 7.73
N THR A 62 -0.94 -19.63 8.28
CA THR A 62 0.22 -20.16 8.98
C THR A 62 1.42 -19.96 8.07
N LYS A 63 2.46 -19.25 8.53
CA LYS A 63 3.65 -18.96 7.71
C LYS A 63 4.13 -20.25 7.07
N VAL A 64 3.82 -20.43 5.77
CA VAL A 64 4.48 -21.46 4.98
C VAL A 64 5.95 -21.08 4.98
N ASN A 65 6.76 -22.09 5.28
CA ASN A 65 8.21 -22.00 5.40
C ASN A 65 8.78 -21.04 4.33
N PRO A 66 9.59 -20.02 4.68
CA PRO A 66 9.99 -18.92 3.77
C PRO A 66 10.62 -19.36 2.43
N LYS A 67 11.00 -20.64 2.27
CA LYS A 67 11.43 -21.24 1.01
C LYS A 67 10.30 -21.49 -0.02
N ALA A 68 9.03 -21.24 0.32
CA ALA A 68 7.89 -21.55 -0.55
C ALA A 68 7.34 -20.35 -1.37
N PHE A 69 7.81 -19.12 -1.13
CA PHE A 69 7.24 -17.90 -1.72
C PHE A 69 7.83 -17.50 -3.09
N GLU A 70 8.80 -18.24 -3.63
CA GLU A 70 9.49 -17.90 -4.90
C GLU A 70 8.71 -18.22 -6.19
N ARG A 71 7.39 -18.46 -6.18
CA ARG A 71 6.69 -18.97 -7.39
C ARG A 71 5.40 -18.28 -7.82
N CYS A 72 5.13 -17.05 -7.38
CA CYS A 72 3.95 -16.31 -7.87
C CYS A 72 4.28 -14.85 -8.23
N ASP A 73 5.30 -14.67 -9.07
CA ASP A 73 5.52 -13.42 -9.83
C ASP A 73 5.93 -13.79 -11.28
N GLN A 74 5.07 -14.56 -11.96
CA GLN A 74 5.01 -14.64 -13.42
C GLN A 74 3.56 -14.60 -13.87
#